data_AF-A0A9W2W8H2-F1
#
_entry.id   AF-A0A9W2W8H2-F1
#
_cell.length_a   1.000
_cell.length_b   1.000
_cell.length_c   1.000
_cell.angle_alpha   90.00
_cell.angle_beta   90.00
_cell.angle_gamma   90.00
#
_symmetry.space_group_name_H-M   'P 1'
#
loop_
_entity.id
_entity.type
_entity.pdbx_description
1 polymer ?
#
loop_
_entity_poly.entity_id
_entity_poly.type
_entity_poly.pdbx_seq_one_letter_code
_entity_poly.pdbx_strand_id
1 'polypeptide(L)'
;MQFLGGNRRKLRLADDQRNACYPHSLQFYLQPPSGNISLIEFENLAIDRVKLLKAVENLGVSYVKGSEQYQSKLEAELRKLKFSYRENLEDEYEPRRRDHISHFILRLAYCQSEELRRWFIQQEMDLLRFRFSILPKDKIQSFLKDSHLQFEAISDEEKTLREQDIMASSHSLGGVQLELESVYKIPFADALDLFRGRKVYLENGFAYVPLKDIVAIILNEFRTKLSKALALTARSLPAVQSDERLQPLLNHLSHSYTGQDYSTQGNVGKVSLDQIDSLSTKSFPPCMRQLHKALRENHHLRHGGRMQYGLFLKGIGLTLEQALQFWKQEFIRGKMDPDKILDLVKGTHYQVACQKFFEMTHNVDDCGFSLSHPNQFFFESQRILSGGKDVKKESVQAETPQPKPSVQRSKDASSALASLNSSLEMDLEGLEELLQ
;
A
#
# COMPACT_ATOMS: atom_id res chain seq x y z
N MET A 1 -32.04 35.38 40.05
CA MET A 1 -33.16 34.42 39.93
C MET A 1 -34.05 34.93 38.80
N GLN A 2 -34.50 34.20 37.79
CA GLN A 2 -34.51 32.78 37.42
C GLN A 2 -34.79 32.72 35.91
N PHE A 3 -34.29 31.68 35.25
CA PHE A 3 -34.58 31.33 33.86
C PHE A 3 -36.01 30.78 33.72
N LEU A 4 -36.68 31.08 32.59
CA LEU A 4 -37.73 30.22 32.04
C LEU A 4 -37.45 30.00 30.55
N GLY A 5 -37.40 28.71 30.18
CA GLY A 5 -36.85 28.21 28.94
C GLY A 5 -37.84 28.14 27.77
N GLY A 6 -37.29 28.34 26.57
CA GLY A 6 -37.91 27.97 25.31
C GLY A 6 -37.07 26.88 24.64
N ASN A 7 -37.58 25.65 24.60
CA ASN A 7 -37.04 24.53 23.83
C ASN A 7 -37.03 24.89 22.33
N ARG A 8 -35.91 25.38 21.80
CA ARG A 8 -35.66 25.40 20.36
C ARG A 8 -35.40 23.96 19.91
N ARG A 9 -36.42 23.33 19.31
CA ARG A 9 -36.25 22.14 18.47
C ARG A 9 -35.15 22.42 17.45
N LYS A 10 -33.97 21.81 17.63
CA LYS A 10 -32.93 21.76 16.58
C LYS A 10 -33.54 21.09 15.34
N LEU A 11 -33.40 21.75 14.19
CA LEU A 11 -33.84 21.26 12.88
C LEU A 11 -33.27 19.85 12.63
N ARG A 12 -34.14 18.87 12.40
CA ARG A 12 -33.81 17.51 11.95
C ARG A 12 -33.53 17.40 10.43
N LEU A 13 -33.78 18.46 9.67
CA LEU A 13 -33.76 18.43 8.19
C LEU A 13 -32.37 18.17 7.58
N ALA A 14 -31.27 18.54 8.26
CA ALA A 14 -29.91 18.31 7.75
C ALA A 14 -29.38 16.89 8.06
N ASP A 15 -29.96 16.17 9.03
CA ASP A 15 -29.61 14.76 9.27
C ASP A 15 -30.24 13.84 8.24
N ASP A 16 -31.47 14.14 7.81
CA ASP A 16 -32.19 13.31 6.83
C ASP A 16 -31.52 13.33 5.44
N GLN A 17 -30.93 14.44 5.01
CA GLN A 17 -30.17 14.51 3.74
C GLN A 17 -28.81 13.81 3.83
N ARG A 18 -28.12 13.86 4.97
CA ARG A 18 -26.81 13.23 5.16
C ARG A 18 -26.92 11.70 5.20
N ASN A 19 -27.94 11.18 5.87
CA ASN A 19 -28.21 9.73 5.90
C ASN A 19 -28.75 9.19 4.56
N ALA A 20 -29.37 10.03 3.72
CA ALA A 20 -29.80 9.63 2.38
C ALA A 20 -28.62 9.34 1.43
N CYS A 21 -27.48 10.02 1.57
CA CYS A 21 -26.29 9.77 0.74
C CYS A 21 -25.60 8.43 1.05
N TYR A 22 -25.73 7.94 2.29
CA TYR A 22 -25.12 6.68 2.72
C TYR A 22 -26.13 5.84 3.51
N PRO A 23 -27.02 5.09 2.83
CA PRO A 23 -28.08 4.34 3.51
C PRO A 23 -27.55 3.11 4.26
N HIS A 24 -26.50 2.47 3.73
CA HIS A 24 -25.92 1.23 4.26
C HIS A 24 -24.42 1.38 4.53
N SER A 25 -23.90 0.59 5.47
CA SER A 25 -22.44 0.46 5.69
C SER A 25 -21.73 -0.35 4.60
N LEU A 26 -22.51 -1.00 3.73
CA LEU A 26 -22.06 -1.75 2.58
C LEU A 26 -22.44 -0.99 1.31
N GLN A 27 -21.48 -0.77 0.42
CA GLN A 27 -21.66 0.05 -0.76
C GLN A 27 -20.93 -0.58 -1.96
N PHE A 28 -21.49 -0.43 -3.16
CA PHE A 28 -20.84 -0.84 -4.41
C PHE A 28 -19.93 0.24 -5.02
N TYR A 29 -19.84 1.40 -4.38
CA TYR A 29 -19.02 2.53 -4.83
C TYR A 29 -19.28 2.90 -6.31
N LEU A 30 -20.56 3.07 -6.67
CA LEU A 30 -20.98 3.32 -8.05
C LEU A 30 -20.87 4.79 -8.43
N GLN A 31 -21.38 5.67 -7.56
CA GLN A 31 -21.38 7.12 -7.78
C GLN A 31 -20.15 7.74 -7.13
N PRO A 32 -19.41 8.63 -7.82
CA PRO A 32 -18.31 9.38 -7.21
C PRO A 32 -18.79 10.24 -6.03
N PRO A 33 -17.96 10.47 -5.00
CA PRO A 33 -18.29 11.39 -3.93
C PRO A 33 -18.30 12.83 -4.44
N SER A 34 -19.38 13.56 -4.16
CA SER A 34 -19.50 15.00 -4.41
C SER A 34 -19.13 15.82 -3.15
N GLY A 35 -18.59 17.02 -3.35
CA GLY A 35 -18.18 17.95 -2.28
C GLY A 35 -16.67 18.20 -2.25
N ASN A 36 -16.17 18.91 -1.24
CA ASN A 36 -14.75 19.28 -1.17
C ASN A 36 -14.07 18.68 0.06
N ILE A 37 -12.79 18.34 -0.08
CA ILE A 37 -11.95 17.90 1.06
C ILE A 37 -10.60 18.62 1.06
N SER A 38 -10.00 18.77 2.24
CA SER A 38 -8.64 19.32 2.33
C SER A 38 -7.61 18.33 1.79
N LEU A 39 -6.46 18.82 1.32
CA LEU A 39 -5.36 17.96 0.86
C LEU A 39 -4.82 17.05 1.98
N ILE A 40 -4.82 17.54 3.21
CA ILE A 40 -4.41 16.77 4.40
C ILE A 40 -5.40 15.62 4.65
N GLU A 41 -6.70 15.90 4.52
CA GLU A 41 -7.73 14.86 4.64
C GLU A 41 -7.59 13.83 3.51
N PHE A 42 -7.39 14.28 2.26
CA PHE A 42 -7.14 13.40 1.11
C PHE A 42 -5.98 12.43 1.34
N GLU A 43 -4.82 12.94 1.79
CA GLU A 43 -3.64 12.13 2.07
C GLU A 43 -3.90 11.13 3.20
N ASN A 44 -4.49 11.58 4.32
CA ASN A 44 -4.79 10.69 5.45
C ASN A 44 -5.78 9.58 5.06
N LEU A 45 -6.82 9.91 4.29
CA LEU A 45 -7.80 8.94 3.78
C LEU A 45 -7.14 7.88 2.90
N ALA A 46 -6.24 8.30 2.00
CA ALA A 46 -5.50 7.40 1.13
C ALA A 46 -4.61 6.47 1.95
N ILE A 47 -3.77 7.01 2.84
CA ILE A 47 -2.84 6.24 3.67
C ILE A 47 -3.59 5.23 4.54
N ASP A 48 -4.68 5.66 5.18
CA ASP A 48 -5.44 4.79 6.08
C ASP A 48 -6.15 3.66 5.33
N ARG A 49 -6.67 3.91 4.12
CA ARG A 49 -7.24 2.81 3.32
C ARG A 49 -6.17 1.87 2.78
N VAL A 50 -4.98 2.36 2.39
CA VAL A 50 -3.88 1.48 2.00
C VAL A 50 -3.45 0.59 3.17
N LYS A 51 -3.36 1.15 4.39
CA LYS A 51 -3.11 0.36 5.61
C LYS A 51 -4.16 -0.73 5.80
N LEU A 52 -5.44 -0.41 5.62
CA LEU A 52 -6.53 -1.38 5.70
C LEU A 52 -6.37 -2.51 4.66
N LEU A 53 -6.17 -2.17 3.38
CA LEU A 53 -6.07 -3.18 2.32
C LEU A 53 -4.81 -4.05 2.46
N LYS A 54 -3.69 -3.49 2.91
CA LYS A 54 -2.49 -4.27 3.28
C LYS A 54 -2.73 -5.17 4.49
N ALA A 55 -3.55 -4.75 5.45
CA ALA A 55 -3.94 -5.62 6.55
C ALA A 55 -4.82 -6.79 6.07
N VAL A 56 -5.75 -6.55 5.15
CA VAL A 56 -6.57 -7.59 4.49
C VAL A 56 -5.66 -8.61 3.80
N GLU A 57 -4.67 -8.14 3.04
CA GLU A 57 -3.68 -9.00 2.37
C GLU A 57 -2.91 -9.86 3.38
N ASN A 58 -2.30 -9.24 4.39
CA ASN A 58 -1.50 -9.92 5.40
C ASN A 58 -2.30 -10.98 6.17
N LEU A 59 -3.55 -10.66 6.54
CA LEU A 59 -4.45 -11.58 7.22
C LEU A 59 -4.90 -12.72 6.29
N GLY A 60 -5.11 -12.44 5.01
CA GLY A 60 -5.46 -13.45 4.00
C GLY A 60 -4.34 -14.43 3.70
N VAL A 61 -3.07 -14.04 3.89
CA VAL A 61 -1.91 -14.93 3.80
C VAL A 61 -1.69 -15.71 5.10
N SER A 62 -1.89 -15.06 6.25
CA SER A 62 -1.60 -15.64 7.57
C SER A 62 -2.70 -16.57 8.09
N TYR A 63 -3.95 -16.35 7.67
CA TYR A 63 -5.14 -17.05 8.18
C TYR A 63 -6.05 -17.51 7.05
N VAL A 64 -6.86 -18.53 7.34
CA VAL A 64 -7.94 -18.95 6.44
C VAL A 64 -9.09 -17.93 6.52
N LYS A 65 -9.52 -17.44 5.35
CA LYS A 65 -10.65 -16.51 5.21
C LYS A 65 -11.91 -17.12 5.84
N GLY A 66 -12.55 -16.36 6.74
CA GLY A 66 -13.75 -16.80 7.48
C GLY A 66 -13.47 -17.48 8.83
N SER A 67 -12.20 -17.69 9.20
CA SER A 67 -11.87 -18.11 10.57
C SER A 67 -12.15 -16.99 11.59
N GLU A 68 -12.42 -17.36 12.84
CA GLU A 68 -12.65 -16.39 13.92
C GLU A 68 -11.44 -15.47 14.15
N GLN A 69 -10.23 -16.00 14.01
CA GLN A 69 -8.99 -15.21 14.12
C GLN A 69 -8.89 -14.16 13.00
N TYR A 70 -9.23 -14.54 11.77
CA TYR A 70 -9.27 -13.62 10.63
C TYR A 70 -10.32 -12.52 10.88
N GLN A 71 -11.53 -12.91 11.28
CA GLN A 71 -12.63 -11.96 11.50
C GLN A 71 -12.33 -10.99 12.64
N SER A 72 -11.87 -11.49 13.79
CA SER A 72 -11.56 -10.67 14.97
C SER A 72 -10.44 -9.66 14.70
N LYS A 73 -9.37 -10.08 14.03
CA LYS A 73 -8.24 -9.19 13.70
C LYS A 73 -8.60 -8.15 12.64
N LEU A 74 -9.37 -8.54 11.62
CA LEU A 74 -9.81 -7.61 10.59
C LEU A 74 -10.80 -6.58 11.16
N GLU A 75 -11.69 -7.00 12.06
CA GLU A 75 -12.57 -6.08 12.79
C GLU A 75 -11.77 -5.10 13.64
N ALA A 76 -10.72 -5.57 14.33
CA ALA A 76 -9.86 -4.71 15.14
C ALA A 76 -9.13 -3.64 14.30
N GLU A 77 -8.63 -3.98 13.11
CA GLU A 77 -8.00 -3.00 12.21
C GLU A 77 -9.01 -1.99 11.64
N LEU A 78 -10.21 -2.44 11.24
CA LEU A 78 -11.29 -1.53 10.81
C LEU A 78 -11.66 -0.53 11.91
N ARG A 79 -11.79 -1.01 13.15
CA ARG A 79 -12.08 -0.17 14.32
C ARG A 79 -10.97 0.84 14.58
N LYS A 80 -9.71 0.40 14.53
CA LYS A 80 -8.52 1.24 14.72
C LYS A 80 -8.41 2.34 13.67
N LEU A 81 -8.72 2.02 12.41
CA LEU A 81 -8.66 2.94 11.26
C LEU A 81 -9.95 3.74 11.05
N LYS A 82 -10.93 3.60 11.95
CA LYS A 82 -12.22 4.32 11.94
C LYS A 82 -13.04 4.12 10.66
N PHE A 83 -12.96 2.94 10.05
CA PHE A 83 -13.84 2.57 8.94
C PHE A 83 -15.12 1.92 9.46
N SER A 84 -16.23 2.09 8.74
CA SER A 84 -17.49 1.47 9.13
C SER A 84 -17.37 -0.06 9.11
N TYR A 85 -17.81 -0.72 10.18
CA TYR A 85 -17.79 -2.18 10.30
C TYR A 85 -19.08 -2.74 10.91
N ARG A 86 -19.76 -2.02 11.81
CA ARG A 86 -21.09 -2.37 12.33
C ARG A 86 -21.93 -1.11 12.45
N GLU A 87 -23.24 -1.26 12.21
CA GLU A 87 -24.21 -0.20 12.48
C GLU A 87 -24.27 0.06 14.00
N ASN A 88 -24.02 1.30 14.39
CA ASN A 88 -24.10 1.81 15.75
C ASN A 88 -24.85 3.16 15.72
N LEU A 89 -25.93 3.26 16.49
CA LEU A 89 -27.07 4.16 16.24
C LEU A 89 -26.83 5.69 16.19
N GLU A 90 -25.66 6.23 16.58
CA GLU A 90 -25.52 7.69 16.76
C GLU A 90 -24.44 8.40 15.91
N ASP A 91 -23.52 7.72 15.20
CA ASP A 91 -22.45 8.40 14.42
C ASP A 91 -21.99 7.59 13.18
N GLU A 92 -22.92 7.16 12.33
CA GLU A 92 -22.59 6.29 11.18
C GLU A 92 -22.17 7.02 9.91
N TYR A 93 -22.48 8.31 9.79
CA TYR A 93 -22.21 9.08 8.58
C TYR A 93 -20.72 9.23 8.28
N GLU A 94 -19.91 9.62 9.28
CA GLU A 94 -18.48 9.88 9.05
C GLU A 94 -17.69 8.62 8.65
N PRO A 95 -17.84 7.45 9.32
CA PRO A 95 -17.19 6.22 8.88
C PRO A 95 -17.62 5.77 7.47
N ARG A 96 -18.88 6.01 7.08
CA ARG A 96 -19.40 5.71 5.74
C ARG A 96 -18.82 6.66 4.68
N ARG A 97 -18.83 7.97 4.94
CA ARG A 97 -18.20 8.99 4.09
C ARG A 97 -16.70 8.71 3.91
N ARG A 98 -16.00 8.43 5.00
CA ARG A 98 -14.57 8.09 5.02
C ARG A 98 -14.27 6.88 4.14
N ASP A 99 -15.08 5.82 4.26
CA ASP A 99 -14.96 4.62 3.44
C ASP A 99 -15.21 4.91 1.94
N HIS A 100 -16.27 5.65 1.64
CA HIS A 100 -16.63 6.03 0.28
C HIS A 100 -15.52 6.82 -0.42
N ILE A 101 -15.09 7.94 0.20
CA ILE A 101 -14.10 8.84 -0.39
C ILE A 101 -12.76 8.12 -0.54
N SER A 102 -12.30 7.43 0.50
CA SER A 102 -11.01 6.74 0.45
C SER A 102 -10.94 5.67 -0.65
N HIS A 103 -12.05 4.97 -0.93
CA HIS A 103 -12.12 4.01 -2.03
C HIS A 103 -11.84 4.69 -3.39
N PHE A 104 -12.51 5.81 -3.67
CA PHE A 104 -12.34 6.56 -4.91
C PHE A 104 -10.96 7.19 -5.02
N ILE A 105 -10.38 7.69 -3.93
CA ILE A 105 -9.00 8.18 -3.91
C ILE A 105 -8.02 7.07 -4.36
N LEU A 106 -8.17 5.86 -3.83
CA LEU A 106 -7.29 4.75 -4.21
C LEU A 106 -7.48 4.28 -5.65
N ARG A 107 -8.64 4.50 -6.28
CA ARG A 107 -8.81 4.22 -7.72
C ARG A 107 -7.79 5.00 -8.56
N LEU A 108 -7.49 6.25 -8.20
CA LEU A 108 -6.51 7.07 -8.91
C LEU A 108 -5.10 6.46 -8.84
N ALA A 109 -4.71 5.89 -7.69
CA ALA A 109 -3.38 5.30 -7.52
C ALA A 109 -3.29 3.91 -8.16
N TYR A 110 -4.30 3.06 -7.96
CA TYR A 110 -4.25 1.64 -8.35
C TYR A 110 -4.79 1.35 -9.76
N CYS A 111 -5.23 2.36 -10.51
CA CYS A 111 -5.62 2.20 -11.92
C CYS A 111 -4.43 2.20 -12.90
N GLN A 112 -3.21 2.55 -12.46
CA GLN A 112 -2.06 2.80 -13.34
C GLN A 112 -1.54 1.55 -14.07
N SER A 113 -1.45 0.40 -13.39
CA SER A 113 -0.96 -0.86 -13.96
C SER A 113 -1.95 -1.99 -13.77
N GLU A 114 -1.91 -3.02 -14.63
CA GLU A 114 -2.78 -4.19 -14.48
C GLU A 114 -2.55 -4.94 -13.16
N GLU A 115 -1.30 -4.99 -12.71
CA GLU A 115 -0.94 -5.64 -11.45
C GLU A 115 -1.57 -4.92 -10.25
N LEU A 116 -1.49 -3.59 -10.21
CA LEU A 116 -2.13 -2.78 -9.17
C LEU A 116 -3.65 -2.91 -9.19
N ARG A 117 -4.26 -2.94 -10.39
CA ARG A 117 -5.71 -3.16 -10.52
C ARG A 117 -6.12 -4.52 -9.98
N ARG A 118 -5.41 -5.59 -10.34
CA ARG A 118 -5.69 -6.96 -9.86
C ARG A 118 -5.55 -7.04 -8.34
N TRP A 119 -4.51 -6.46 -7.78
CA TRP A 119 -4.29 -6.42 -6.34
C TRP A 119 -5.41 -5.65 -5.63
N PHE A 120 -5.73 -4.44 -6.08
CA PHE A 120 -6.76 -3.59 -5.47
C PHE A 120 -8.14 -4.24 -5.50
N ILE A 121 -8.54 -4.79 -6.66
CA ILE A 121 -9.79 -5.53 -6.79
C ILE A 121 -9.82 -6.71 -5.83
N GLN A 122 -8.73 -7.47 -5.70
CA GLN A 122 -8.68 -8.63 -4.82
C GLN A 122 -8.88 -8.25 -3.34
N GLN A 123 -8.18 -7.22 -2.86
CA GLN A 123 -8.29 -6.80 -1.46
C GLN A 123 -9.66 -6.16 -1.17
N GLU A 124 -10.21 -5.37 -2.08
CA GLU A 124 -11.56 -4.79 -1.94
C GLU A 124 -12.65 -5.85 -1.95
N MET A 125 -12.53 -6.89 -2.80
CA MET A 125 -13.46 -8.02 -2.78
C MET A 125 -13.40 -8.78 -1.45
N ASP A 126 -12.20 -9.00 -0.91
CA ASP A 126 -12.02 -9.69 0.38
C ASP A 126 -12.57 -8.86 1.55
N LEU A 127 -12.41 -7.55 1.49
CA LEU A 127 -13.02 -6.61 2.44
C LEU A 127 -14.55 -6.64 2.34
N LEU A 128 -15.11 -6.59 1.14
CA LEU A 128 -16.55 -6.65 0.90
C LEU A 128 -17.14 -7.97 1.40
N ARG A 129 -16.45 -9.09 1.12
CA ARG A 129 -16.84 -10.43 1.63
C ARG A 129 -16.88 -10.47 3.15
N PHE A 130 -15.88 -9.87 3.81
CA PHE A 130 -15.87 -9.76 5.26
C PHE A 130 -17.07 -8.93 5.78
N ARG A 131 -17.37 -7.78 5.16
CA ARG A 131 -18.53 -6.95 5.53
C ARG A 131 -19.85 -7.69 5.38
N PHE A 132 -20.01 -8.48 4.33
CA PHE A 132 -21.16 -9.35 4.18
C PHE A 132 -21.26 -10.40 5.29
N SER A 133 -20.13 -10.96 5.74
CA SER A 133 -20.12 -12.02 6.76
C SER A 133 -20.55 -11.56 8.16
N ILE A 134 -20.38 -10.26 8.47
CA ILE A 134 -20.72 -9.68 9.78
C ILE A 134 -22.08 -9.00 9.81
N LEU A 135 -22.69 -8.75 8.65
CA LEU A 135 -24.00 -8.10 8.57
C LEU A 135 -25.13 -9.08 8.93
N PRO A 136 -26.15 -8.62 9.66
CA PRO A 136 -27.33 -9.44 9.93
C PRO A 136 -28.13 -9.66 8.64
N LYS A 137 -28.85 -10.79 8.57
CA LYS A 137 -29.63 -11.22 7.40
C LYS A 137 -30.61 -10.15 6.92
N ASP A 138 -31.27 -9.45 7.85
CA ASP A 138 -32.28 -8.42 7.55
C ASP A 138 -31.68 -7.24 6.77
N LYS A 139 -30.44 -6.87 7.09
CA LYS A 139 -29.72 -5.77 6.43
C LYS A 139 -29.15 -6.17 5.09
N ILE A 140 -28.77 -7.44 4.94
CA ILE A 140 -28.41 -8.00 3.63
C ILE A 140 -29.63 -7.92 2.71
N GLN A 141 -30.83 -8.28 3.20
CA GLN A 141 -32.05 -8.16 2.41
C GLN A 141 -32.40 -6.72 2.04
N SER A 142 -32.23 -5.74 2.95
CA SER A 142 -32.45 -4.33 2.59
C SER A 142 -31.45 -3.85 1.54
N PHE A 143 -30.17 -4.22 1.69
CA PHE A 143 -29.14 -3.89 0.71
C PHE A 143 -29.44 -4.51 -0.66
N LEU A 144 -29.94 -5.75 -0.69
CA LEU A 144 -30.27 -6.45 -1.94
C LEU A 144 -31.44 -5.80 -2.68
N LYS A 145 -32.44 -5.29 -1.95
CA LYS A 145 -33.57 -4.55 -2.55
C LYS A 145 -33.14 -3.22 -3.16
N ASP A 146 -32.18 -2.55 -2.53
CA ASP A 146 -31.68 -1.25 -2.98
C ASP A 146 -30.63 -1.40 -4.08
N SER A 147 -29.91 -2.52 -4.10
CA SER A 147 -29.13 -2.90 -5.27
C SER A 147 -30.08 -3.17 -6.42
N HIS A 148 -29.85 -2.58 -7.60
CA HIS A 148 -30.69 -2.74 -8.80
C HIS A 148 -30.73 -4.17 -9.39
N LEU A 149 -30.57 -5.20 -8.55
CA LEU A 149 -30.55 -6.60 -8.87
C LEU A 149 -31.89 -7.21 -8.46
N GLN A 150 -32.47 -7.98 -9.37
CA GLN A 150 -33.76 -8.65 -9.15
C GLN A 150 -33.56 -9.90 -8.29
N PHE A 151 -33.43 -9.71 -6.97
CA PHE A 151 -33.42 -10.81 -6.02
C PHE A 151 -34.83 -11.03 -5.46
N GLU A 152 -35.53 -12.04 -5.97
CA GLU A 152 -36.85 -12.44 -5.47
C GLU A 152 -36.68 -13.61 -4.49
N ALA A 153 -37.08 -13.42 -3.23
CA ALA A 153 -37.11 -14.52 -2.27
C ALA A 153 -38.31 -15.42 -2.58
N ILE A 154 -38.10 -16.74 -2.64
CA ILE A 154 -39.18 -17.69 -2.90
C ILE A 154 -40.07 -17.88 -1.66
N SER A 155 -41.33 -18.25 -1.87
CA SER A 155 -42.23 -18.63 -0.79
C SER A 155 -41.84 -19.97 -0.17
N ASP A 156 -42.28 -20.24 1.06
CA ASP A 156 -42.04 -21.52 1.73
C ASP A 156 -42.69 -22.70 0.99
N GLU A 157 -43.79 -22.45 0.29
CA GLU A 157 -44.47 -23.41 -0.58
C GLU A 157 -43.61 -23.78 -1.80
N GLU A 158 -43.05 -22.80 -2.49
CA GLU A 158 -42.15 -23.04 -3.62
C GLU A 158 -40.84 -23.69 -3.19
N LYS A 159 -40.36 -23.34 -1.98
CA LYS A 159 -39.15 -23.88 -1.38
C LYS A 159 -39.29 -25.36 -1.06
N THR A 160 -40.36 -25.76 -0.39
CA THR A 160 -40.63 -27.17 -0.03
C THR A 160 -40.85 -28.03 -1.26
N LEU A 161 -41.49 -27.51 -2.31
CA LEU A 161 -41.69 -28.23 -3.57
C LEU A 161 -40.36 -28.61 -4.26
N ARG A 162 -39.36 -27.72 -4.19
CA ARG A 162 -38.07 -27.84 -4.91
C ARG A 162 -36.90 -28.23 -4.02
N GLU A 163 -37.19 -28.57 -2.76
CA GLU A 163 -36.18 -28.78 -1.72
C GLU A 163 -35.19 -29.88 -2.11
N GLN A 164 -35.68 -31.02 -2.61
CA GLN A 164 -34.83 -32.14 -3.01
C GLN A 164 -33.87 -31.78 -4.15
N ASP A 165 -34.36 -31.05 -5.14
CA ASP A 165 -33.56 -30.65 -6.30
C ASP A 165 -32.50 -29.59 -5.94
N ILE A 166 -32.87 -28.64 -5.07
CA ILE A 166 -31.96 -27.62 -4.54
C ILE A 166 -30.86 -28.29 -3.71
N MET A 167 -31.21 -29.27 -2.87
CA MET A 167 -30.24 -30.04 -2.09
C MET A 167 -29.31 -30.88 -2.97
N ALA A 168 -29.84 -31.53 -4.01
CA ALA A 168 -29.03 -32.33 -4.93
C ALA A 168 -28.01 -31.48 -5.72
N SER A 169 -28.34 -30.21 -5.98
CA SER A 169 -27.51 -29.31 -6.77
C SER A 169 -26.50 -28.51 -5.94
N SER A 170 -26.83 -28.24 -4.67
CA SER A 170 -26.05 -27.36 -3.81
C SER A 170 -25.00 -28.11 -3.00
N HIS A 171 -23.72 -27.92 -3.33
CA HIS A 171 -22.60 -28.58 -2.64
C HIS A 171 -22.27 -27.93 -1.29
N SER A 172 -22.79 -26.72 -1.06
CA SER A 172 -22.56 -25.86 0.11
C SER A 172 -23.48 -26.18 1.30
N LEU A 173 -24.48 -27.05 1.11
CA LEU A 173 -25.53 -27.33 2.07
C LEU A 173 -25.49 -28.79 2.55
N GLY A 174 -25.44 -28.98 3.87
CA GLY A 174 -25.76 -30.26 4.49
C GLY A 174 -27.27 -30.38 4.70
N GLY A 175 -27.84 -31.58 4.56
CA GLY A 175 -29.30 -31.81 4.45
C GLY A 175 -30.22 -31.31 5.58
N VAL A 176 -29.68 -30.79 6.69
CA VAL A 176 -30.47 -30.21 7.81
C VAL A 176 -30.49 -28.66 7.76
N GLN A 177 -29.66 -28.03 6.93
CA GLN A 177 -29.50 -26.56 6.91
C GLN A 177 -30.46 -25.83 5.96
N LEU A 178 -31.16 -26.53 5.06
CA LEU A 178 -32.01 -25.88 4.06
C LEU A 178 -33.28 -25.26 4.67
N GLU A 179 -33.90 -25.92 5.65
CA GLU A 179 -35.17 -25.47 6.25
C GLU A 179 -35.08 -24.03 6.79
N LEU A 180 -33.92 -23.64 7.33
CA LEU A 180 -33.72 -22.34 8.00
C LEU A 180 -33.15 -21.23 7.11
N GLU A 181 -32.64 -21.54 5.91
CA GLU A 181 -32.03 -20.55 5.03
C GLU A 181 -33.01 -20.08 3.94
N SER A 182 -33.08 -18.77 3.71
CA SER A 182 -33.84 -18.20 2.60
C SER A 182 -33.17 -18.53 1.27
N VAL A 183 -33.96 -18.95 0.29
CA VAL A 183 -33.53 -19.22 -1.09
C VAL A 183 -34.02 -18.10 -1.98
N TYR A 184 -33.17 -17.67 -2.90
CA TYR A 184 -33.46 -16.60 -3.84
C TYR A 184 -33.56 -17.14 -5.26
N LYS A 185 -34.56 -16.66 -5.99
CA LYS A 185 -34.76 -16.91 -7.41
C LYS A 185 -34.13 -15.76 -8.20
N ILE A 186 -33.23 -16.11 -9.09
CA ILE A 186 -32.41 -15.14 -9.85
C ILE A 186 -32.38 -15.58 -11.32
N PRO A 187 -32.39 -14.67 -12.31
CA PRO A 187 -32.13 -15.04 -13.69
C PRO A 187 -30.81 -15.83 -13.82
N PHE A 188 -30.82 -16.96 -14.53
CA PHE A 188 -29.64 -17.84 -14.55
C PHE A 188 -28.38 -17.12 -15.08
N ALA A 189 -28.54 -16.15 -15.98
CA ALA A 189 -27.46 -15.35 -16.55
C ALA A 189 -26.60 -14.64 -15.49
N ASP A 190 -27.21 -14.19 -14.40
CA ASP A 190 -26.51 -13.50 -13.30
C ASP A 190 -25.79 -14.48 -12.36
N ALA A 191 -26.16 -15.77 -12.39
CA ALA A 191 -25.60 -16.83 -11.57
C ALA A 191 -24.52 -17.67 -12.31
N LEU A 192 -23.83 -17.09 -13.30
CA LEU A 192 -22.89 -17.79 -14.21
C LEU A 192 -21.87 -18.69 -13.50
N ASP A 193 -21.20 -18.17 -12.47
CA ASP A 193 -20.14 -18.90 -11.77
C ASP A 193 -20.66 -20.12 -10.98
N LEU A 194 -21.93 -20.06 -10.57
CA LEU A 194 -22.57 -21.13 -9.80
C LEU A 194 -23.08 -22.23 -10.74
N PHE A 195 -23.84 -21.86 -11.77
CA PHE A 195 -24.47 -22.86 -12.63
C PHE A 195 -23.48 -23.53 -13.59
N ARG A 196 -22.44 -22.82 -14.06
CA ARG A 196 -21.36 -23.41 -14.88
C ARG A 196 -20.69 -24.59 -14.16
N GLY A 197 -20.58 -24.49 -12.84
CA GLY A 197 -20.05 -25.53 -11.98
C GLY A 197 -21.08 -26.56 -11.52
N ARG A 198 -22.33 -26.49 -11.99
CA ARG A 198 -23.48 -27.28 -11.50
C ARG A 198 -23.64 -27.21 -9.98
N LYS A 199 -23.47 -26.02 -9.40
CA LYS A 199 -23.55 -25.81 -7.94
C LYS A 199 -24.89 -25.28 -7.46
N VAL A 200 -25.84 -25.05 -8.37
CA VAL A 200 -27.17 -24.49 -8.10
C VAL A 200 -28.20 -25.16 -8.98
N TYR A 201 -29.44 -25.19 -8.49
CA TYR A 201 -30.58 -25.72 -9.23
C TYR A 201 -31.07 -24.70 -10.27
N LEU A 202 -31.46 -25.19 -11.45
CA LEU A 202 -31.98 -24.38 -12.55
C LEU A 202 -33.36 -24.89 -12.98
N GLU A 203 -34.32 -23.97 -13.14
CA GLU A 203 -35.65 -24.29 -13.69
C GLU A 203 -36.17 -23.09 -14.48
N ASN A 204 -36.67 -23.33 -15.70
CA ASN A 204 -37.33 -22.32 -16.55
C ASN A 204 -36.56 -20.99 -16.72
N GLY A 205 -35.22 -21.06 -16.80
CA GLY A 205 -34.36 -19.86 -16.96
C GLY A 205 -34.02 -19.13 -15.65
N PHE A 206 -34.37 -19.70 -14.50
CA PHE A 206 -34.03 -19.17 -13.18
C PHE A 206 -33.10 -20.12 -12.43
N ALA A 207 -32.20 -19.54 -11.64
CA ALA A 207 -31.36 -20.22 -10.68
C ALA A 207 -31.90 -20.02 -9.27
N TYR A 208 -31.93 -21.10 -8.48
CA TYR A 208 -32.35 -21.10 -7.08
C TYR A 208 -31.11 -21.17 -6.20
N VAL A 209 -30.82 -20.06 -5.51
CA VAL A 209 -29.54 -19.84 -4.85
C VAL A 209 -29.74 -19.57 -3.35
N PRO A 210 -29.06 -20.31 -2.46
CA PRO A 210 -29.06 -20.03 -1.03
C PRO A 210 -28.38 -18.69 -0.70
N LEU A 211 -28.73 -18.09 0.45
CA LEU A 211 -28.09 -16.86 0.94
C LEU A 211 -26.55 -16.96 1.02
N LYS A 212 -25.99 -18.13 1.32
CA LYS A 212 -24.52 -18.30 1.36
C LYS A 212 -23.85 -18.10 0.00
N ASP A 213 -24.52 -18.54 -1.07
CA ASP A 213 -23.98 -18.52 -2.42
C ASP A 213 -24.34 -17.22 -3.18
N ILE A 214 -25.35 -16.47 -2.72
CA ILE A 214 -25.67 -15.13 -3.26
C ILE A 214 -24.50 -14.17 -3.11
N VAL A 215 -23.72 -14.31 -2.02
CA VAL A 215 -22.56 -13.46 -1.75
C VAL A 215 -21.53 -13.62 -2.87
N ALA A 216 -21.39 -14.82 -3.45
CA ALA A 216 -20.47 -15.04 -4.58
C ALA A 216 -20.93 -14.29 -5.84
N ILE A 217 -22.23 -14.26 -6.13
CA ILE A 217 -22.81 -13.51 -7.26
C ILE A 217 -22.52 -12.02 -7.10
N ILE A 218 -22.85 -11.47 -5.93
CA ILE A 218 -22.65 -10.05 -5.62
C ILE A 218 -21.18 -9.67 -5.71
N LEU A 219 -20.27 -10.50 -5.18
CA LEU A 219 -18.83 -10.26 -5.25
C LEU A 219 -18.33 -10.25 -6.70
N ASN A 220 -18.86 -11.12 -7.56
CA ASN A 220 -18.47 -11.15 -8.96
C ASN A 220 -18.98 -9.93 -9.73
N GLU A 221 -20.21 -9.52 -9.47
CA GLU A 221 -20.74 -8.29 -10.06
C GLU A 221 -19.96 -7.06 -9.59
N PHE A 222 -19.63 -6.97 -8.30
CA PHE A 222 -18.76 -5.93 -7.77
C PHE A 222 -17.40 -5.93 -8.47
N ARG A 223 -16.79 -7.11 -8.65
CA ARG A 223 -15.53 -7.27 -9.39
C ARG A 223 -15.61 -6.71 -10.80
N THR A 224 -16.66 -7.06 -11.56
CA THR A 224 -16.81 -6.63 -12.95
C THR A 224 -17.03 -5.12 -13.05
N LYS A 225 -17.89 -4.55 -12.21
CA LYS A 225 -18.14 -3.10 -12.13
C LYS A 225 -16.89 -2.33 -11.72
N LEU A 226 -16.18 -2.79 -10.69
CA LEU A 226 -14.94 -2.15 -10.23
C LEU A 226 -13.83 -2.21 -11.28
N SER A 227 -13.68 -3.36 -11.95
CA SER A 227 -12.71 -3.53 -13.05
C SER A 227 -12.99 -2.54 -14.19
N LYS A 228 -14.26 -2.40 -14.59
CA LYS A 228 -14.68 -1.41 -15.60
C LYS A 228 -14.40 0.01 -15.14
N ALA A 229 -14.72 0.35 -13.89
CA ALA A 229 -14.50 1.69 -13.34
C ALA A 229 -13.01 2.06 -13.33
N LEU A 230 -12.12 1.15 -12.88
CA LEU A 230 -10.68 1.39 -12.89
C LEU A 230 -10.12 1.58 -14.31
N ALA A 231 -10.67 0.89 -15.30
CA ALA A 231 -10.28 1.08 -16.69
C ALA A 231 -10.69 2.47 -17.22
N LEU A 232 -11.87 2.97 -16.83
CA LEU A 232 -12.30 4.34 -17.16
C LEU A 232 -11.43 5.38 -16.45
N THR A 233 -11.22 5.24 -15.14
CA THR A 233 -10.35 6.14 -14.37
C THR A 233 -8.93 6.22 -14.97
N ALA A 234 -8.36 5.10 -15.40
CA ALA A 234 -7.04 5.08 -16.03
C ALA A 234 -6.98 5.90 -17.35
N ARG A 235 -8.08 5.95 -18.11
CA ARG A 235 -8.16 6.74 -19.36
C ARG A 235 -8.23 8.24 -19.07
N SER A 236 -8.90 8.61 -17.99
CA SER A 236 -9.09 10.01 -17.56
C SER A 236 -7.94 10.52 -16.66
N LEU A 237 -7.10 9.62 -16.16
CA LEU A 237 -5.98 9.93 -15.25
C LEU A 237 -5.01 11.02 -15.76
N PRO A 238 -4.66 11.14 -17.06
CA PRO A 238 -3.76 12.19 -17.54
C PRO A 238 -4.21 13.62 -17.21
N ALA A 239 -5.51 13.87 -17.12
CA ALA A 239 -6.06 15.18 -16.74
C ALA A 239 -5.85 15.51 -15.25
N VAL A 240 -5.78 14.48 -14.40
CA VAL A 240 -5.45 14.62 -12.96
C VAL A 240 -3.94 14.72 -12.76
N GLN A 241 -3.17 14.05 -13.61
CA GLN A 241 -1.72 14.00 -13.57
C GLN A 241 -1.03 15.33 -13.89
N SER A 242 -1.72 16.30 -14.48
CA SER A 242 -1.20 17.66 -14.61
C SER A 242 -1.12 18.41 -13.27
N ASP A 243 -1.81 17.95 -12.22
CA ASP A 243 -1.72 18.52 -10.89
C ASP A 243 -0.44 18.02 -10.17
N GLU A 244 0.50 18.93 -9.95
CA GLU A 244 1.77 18.63 -9.27
C GLU A 244 1.58 18.14 -7.82
N ARG A 245 0.44 18.43 -7.17
CA ARG A 245 0.17 18.03 -5.79
C ARG A 245 -0.17 16.55 -5.68
N LEU A 246 -0.88 16.00 -6.67
CA LEU A 246 -1.38 14.62 -6.65
C LEU A 246 -0.35 13.62 -7.16
N GLN A 247 0.52 14.05 -8.08
CA GLN A 247 1.54 13.20 -8.70
C GLN A 247 2.44 12.46 -7.71
N PRO A 248 3.11 13.14 -6.75
CA PRO A 248 3.93 12.45 -5.77
C PRO A 248 3.09 11.49 -4.93
N LEU A 249 1.91 11.90 -4.49
CA LEU A 249 1.07 11.08 -3.62
C LEU A 249 0.64 9.78 -4.32
N LEU A 250 0.14 9.87 -5.55
CA LEU A 250 -0.31 8.69 -6.31
C LEU A 250 0.83 7.71 -6.61
N ASN A 251 2.01 8.21 -6.96
CA ASN A 251 3.18 7.38 -7.25
C ASN A 251 3.76 6.73 -5.98
N HIS A 252 3.70 7.41 -4.85
CA HIS A 252 4.19 6.87 -3.60
C HIS A 252 3.23 5.87 -2.97
N LEU A 253 1.90 6.01 -3.10
CA LEU A 253 0.93 5.16 -2.38
C LEU A 253 1.12 3.65 -2.62
N SER A 254 1.44 3.24 -3.84
CA SER A 254 1.66 1.83 -4.20
C SER A 254 2.94 1.25 -3.59
N HIS A 255 4.01 2.04 -3.52
CA HIS A 255 5.33 1.63 -3.02
C HIS A 255 5.59 2.04 -1.57
N SER A 256 4.70 2.81 -0.95
CA SER A 256 4.90 3.36 0.39
C SER A 256 4.92 2.27 1.45
N TYR A 257 5.94 2.35 2.30
CA TYR A 257 6.01 1.59 3.53
C TYR A 257 4.95 2.14 4.50
N THR A 258 3.89 1.37 4.74
CA THR A 258 2.81 1.75 5.66
C THR A 258 3.09 1.37 7.11
N GLY A 259 4.26 0.78 7.37
CA GLY A 259 4.70 0.44 8.72
C GLY A 259 5.16 1.66 9.49
N GLN A 260 5.61 1.43 10.72
CA GLN A 260 6.07 2.50 11.59
C GLN A 260 7.37 3.12 11.04
N ASP A 261 7.41 4.45 10.94
CA ASP A 261 8.64 5.15 10.55
C ASP A 261 9.64 5.13 11.71
N TYR A 262 10.65 4.27 11.60
CA TYR A 262 11.74 4.15 12.58
C TYR A 262 12.83 5.22 12.39
N SER A 263 12.70 6.10 11.40
CA SER A 263 13.66 7.20 11.16
C SER A 263 13.56 8.31 12.20
N THR A 264 12.39 8.46 12.82
CA THR A 264 12.06 9.54 13.76
C THR A 264 12.05 9.09 15.22
N GLN A 265 12.02 7.77 15.47
CA GLN A 265 12.03 7.23 16.82
C GLN A 265 13.43 7.38 17.42
N GLY A 266 13.55 8.08 18.55
CA GLY A 266 14.81 8.23 19.27
C GLY A 266 15.42 6.86 19.61
N ASN A 267 16.74 6.75 19.48
CA ASN A 267 17.52 5.52 19.67
C ASN A 267 17.01 4.70 20.86
N VAL A 268 16.45 3.53 20.60
CA VAL A 268 16.02 2.59 21.65
C VAL A 268 17.24 1.86 22.18
N GLY A 269 17.93 2.51 23.12
CA GLY A 269 19.12 1.98 23.80
C GLY A 269 20.45 2.32 23.13
N LYS A 270 21.52 2.25 23.92
CA LYS A 270 22.91 2.37 23.44
C LYS A 270 23.46 0.96 23.25
N VAL A 271 23.59 0.54 21.99
CA VAL A 271 24.30 -0.71 21.65
C VAL A 271 25.80 -0.43 21.67
N SER A 272 26.58 -1.27 22.37
CA SER A 272 28.05 -1.18 22.32
C SER A 272 28.59 -1.91 21.09
N LEU A 273 29.78 -1.52 20.63
CA LEU A 273 30.42 -2.11 19.45
C LEU A 273 30.65 -3.61 19.57
N ASP A 274 31.02 -4.08 20.77
CA ASP A 274 31.33 -5.49 21.03
C ASP A 274 30.09 -6.38 21.00
N GLN A 275 28.90 -5.80 21.16
CA GLN A 275 27.65 -6.54 21.13
C GLN A 275 27.15 -6.82 19.70
N ILE A 276 27.64 -6.11 18.70
CA ILE A 276 27.15 -6.19 17.31
C ILE A 276 27.25 -7.62 16.77
N ASP A 277 28.35 -8.33 17.03
CA ASP A 277 28.55 -9.69 16.54
C ASP A 277 27.54 -10.68 17.17
N SER A 278 27.28 -10.53 18.47
CA SER A 278 26.27 -11.33 19.19
C SER A 278 24.85 -11.04 18.68
N LEU A 279 24.53 -9.75 18.50
CA LEU A 279 23.25 -9.30 17.96
C LEU A 279 23.04 -9.76 16.51
N SER A 280 24.11 -9.89 15.72
CA SER A 280 24.03 -10.35 14.33
C SER A 280 23.42 -11.75 14.19
N THR A 281 23.64 -12.61 15.19
CA THR A 281 23.19 -14.00 15.16
C THR A 281 21.79 -14.15 15.73
N LYS A 282 21.46 -13.39 16.78
CA LYS A 282 20.21 -13.55 17.55
C LYS A 282 19.11 -12.56 17.19
N SER A 283 19.48 -11.37 16.72
CA SER A 283 18.57 -10.22 16.64
C SER A 283 18.51 -9.59 15.25
N PHE A 284 19.53 -9.76 14.41
CA PHE A 284 19.48 -9.18 13.07
C PHE A 284 18.61 -10.03 12.13
N PRO A 285 17.75 -9.38 11.33
CA PRO A 285 17.03 -10.08 10.27
C PRO A 285 18.02 -10.60 9.21
N PRO A 286 17.63 -11.60 8.40
CA PRO A 286 18.52 -12.24 7.42
C PRO A 286 19.27 -11.26 6.51
N CYS A 287 18.63 -10.17 6.08
CA CYS A 287 19.26 -9.15 5.24
C CYS A 287 20.44 -8.44 5.93
N MET A 288 20.26 -8.01 7.19
CA MET A 288 21.32 -7.35 7.95
C MET A 288 22.38 -8.34 8.43
N ARG A 289 21.99 -9.58 8.73
CA ARG A 289 22.92 -10.66 9.06
C ARG A 289 23.83 -10.99 7.88
N GLN A 290 23.30 -11.02 6.65
CA GLN A 290 24.09 -11.24 5.44
C GLN A 290 25.06 -10.07 5.21
N LEU A 291 24.62 -8.81 5.38
CA LEU A 291 25.49 -7.65 5.26
C LEU A 291 26.60 -7.65 6.33
N HIS A 292 26.26 -7.99 7.57
CA HIS A 292 27.23 -8.11 8.65
C HIS A 292 28.26 -9.21 8.37
N LYS A 293 27.81 -10.40 7.94
CA LYS A 293 28.69 -11.51 7.55
C LYS A 293 29.60 -11.10 6.38
N ALA A 294 29.04 -10.53 5.32
CA ALA A 294 29.80 -10.09 4.16
C ALA A 294 30.83 -9.00 4.51
N LEU A 295 30.49 -8.11 5.44
CA LEU A 295 31.41 -7.10 5.95
C LEU A 295 32.57 -7.75 6.73
N ARG A 296 32.28 -8.70 7.61
CA ARG A 296 33.30 -9.41 8.41
C ARG A 296 34.19 -10.34 7.59
N GLU A 297 33.66 -10.93 6.51
CA GLU A 297 34.41 -11.84 5.63
C GLU A 297 35.26 -11.10 4.60
N ASN A 298 34.70 -10.08 3.95
CA ASN A 298 35.37 -9.37 2.86
C ASN A 298 36.09 -8.11 3.34
N HIS A 299 35.90 -7.74 4.61
CA HIS A 299 36.37 -6.48 5.18
C HIS A 299 35.98 -5.25 4.34
N HIS A 300 34.88 -5.37 3.60
CA HIS A 300 34.37 -4.36 2.69
C HIS A 300 32.89 -4.61 2.37
N LEU A 301 32.15 -3.54 2.14
CA LEU A 301 30.79 -3.57 1.60
C LEU A 301 30.65 -2.58 0.46
N ARG A 302 29.88 -2.94 -0.58
CA ARG A 302 29.52 -2.04 -1.69
C ARG A 302 28.68 -0.85 -1.19
N HIS A 303 28.61 0.22 -1.98
CA HIS A 303 27.92 1.47 -1.60
C HIS A 303 26.50 1.26 -1.05
N GLY A 304 25.64 0.53 -1.77
CA GLY A 304 24.27 0.25 -1.31
C GLY A 304 24.22 -0.53 0.02
N GLY A 305 25.11 -1.51 0.19
CA GLY A 305 25.22 -2.28 1.43
C GLY A 305 25.69 -1.43 2.61
N ARG A 306 26.63 -0.49 2.39
CA ARG A 306 27.07 0.47 3.42
C ARG A 306 25.94 1.41 3.84
N MET A 307 25.16 1.91 2.89
CA MET A 307 24.03 2.78 3.18
C MET A 307 22.96 2.03 4.00
N GLN A 308 22.53 0.87 3.51
CA GLN A 308 21.51 0.06 4.16
C GLN A 308 21.93 -0.38 5.58
N TYR A 309 23.14 -0.94 5.71
CA TYR A 309 23.64 -1.41 6.99
C TYR A 309 23.96 -0.26 7.94
N GLY A 310 24.52 0.84 7.44
CA GLY A 310 24.83 2.03 8.25
C GLY A 310 23.58 2.69 8.83
N LEU A 311 22.52 2.84 8.03
CA LEU A 311 21.24 3.37 8.51
C LEU A 311 20.59 2.44 9.53
N PHE A 312 20.67 1.12 9.31
CA PHE A 312 20.21 0.13 10.29
C PHE A 312 20.98 0.22 11.61
N LEU A 313 22.32 0.30 11.57
CA LEU A 313 23.15 0.46 12.76
C LEU A 313 22.83 1.75 13.53
N LYS A 314 22.60 2.85 12.80
CA LYS A 314 22.10 4.10 13.41
C LYS A 314 20.75 3.88 14.10
N GLY A 315 19.81 3.19 13.45
CA GLY A 315 18.48 2.91 13.98
C GLY A 315 18.47 2.07 15.26
N ILE A 316 19.37 1.10 15.38
CA ILE A 316 19.53 0.30 16.61
C ILE A 316 20.30 1.04 17.72
N GLY A 317 20.75 2.28 17.46
CA GLY A 317 21.30 3.16 18.49
C GLY A 317 22.81 3.39 18.44
N LEU A 318 23.50 2.98 17.38
CA LEU A 318 24.94 3.21 17.23
C LEU A 318 25.24 4.71 17.10
N THR A 319 26.15 5.24 17.90
CA THR A 319 26.55 6.65 17.79
C THR A 319 27.41 6.90 16.56
N LEU A 320 27.52 8.16 16.13
CA LEU A 320 28.39 8.54 15.02
C LEU A 320 29.85 8.13 15.27
N GLU A 321 30.35 8.35 16.49
CA GLU A 321 31.71 8.00 16.89
C GLU A 321 31.95 6.48 16.81
N GLN A 322 31.03 5.70 17.35
CA GLN A 322 31.07 4.23 17.29
C GLN A 322 30.97 3.75 15.85
N ALA A 323 30.11 4.34 15.02
CA ALA A 323 29.99 3.99 13.61
C ALA A 323 31.32 4.21 12.87
N LEU A 324 31.96 5.37 13.08
CA LEU A 324 33.26 5.65 12.48
C LEU A 324 34.33 4.65 12.94
N GLN A 325 34.37 4.33 14.24
CA GLN A 325 35.28 3.31 14.77
C GLN A 325 35.02 1.93 14.16
N PHE A 326 33.76 1.51 14.07
CA PHE A 326 33.34 0.24 13.49
C PHE A 326 33.81 0.09 12.04
N TRP A 327 33.44 1.05 11.18
CA TRP A 327 33.80 1.02 9.77
C TRP A 327 35.31 1.14 9.56
N LYS A 328 35.98 1.98 10.35
CA LYS A 328 37.43 2.13 10.29
C LYS A 328 38.11 0.82 10.65
N GLN A 329 37.81 0.22 11.80
CA GLN A 329 38.44 -1.03 12.23
C GLN A 329 38.22 -2.15 11.20
N GLU A 330 37.02 -2.24 10.64
CA GLU A 330 36.69 -3.31 9.73
C GLU A 330 37.30 -3.14 8.34
N PHE A 331 37.39 -1.92 7.81
CA PHE A 331 38.07 -1.67 6.53
C PHE A 331 39.59 -1.78 6.63
N ILE A 332 40.19 -1.50 7.79
CA ILE A 332 41.62 -1.69 8.04
C ILE A 332 42.02 -3.17 8.04
N ARG A 333 41.11 -4.06 8.41
CA ARG A 333 41.34 -5.51 8.38
C ARG A 333 41.36 -6.08 6.96
N GLY A 334 40.76 -5.38 6.01
CA GLY A 334 40.97 -5.65 4.59
C GLY A 334 42.41 -5.32 4.20
N LYS A 335 42.81 -5.58 2.94
CA LYS A 335 44.13 -5.13 2.43
C LYS A 335 44.22 -3.60 2.29
N MET A 336 43.61 -2.83 3.20
CA MET A 336 43.65 -1.39 3.25
C MET A 336 44.64 -1.00 4.36
N ASP A 337 45.91 -0.81 4.00
CA ASP A 337 46.94 -0.30 4.91
C ASP A 337 46.83 1.23 4.96
N PRO A 338 46.13 1.81 5.95
CA PRO A 338 45.83 3.23 5.96
C PRO A 338 47.04 4.01 6.42
N ASP A 339 47.97 3.41 7.15
CA ASP A 339 49.17 4.07 7.63
C ASP A 339 50.07 4.40 6.43
N LYS A 340 50.16 3.51 5.44
CA LYS A 340 50.81 3.84 4.15
C LYS A 340 50.14 4.99 3.41
N ILE A 341 48.80 5.03 3.37
CA ILE A 341 48.07 6.13 2.71
C ILE A 341 48.25 7.43 3.49
N LEU A 342 48.18 7.38 4.81
CA LEU A 342 48.34 8.54 5.69
C LEU A 342 49.78 9.07 5.66
N ASP A 343 50.78 8.21 5.56
CA ASP A 343 52.18 8.61 5.42
C ASP A 343 52.45 9.25 4.05
N LEU A 344 51.82 8.76 2.98
CA LEU A 344 51.86 9.42 1.66
C LEU A 344 51.15 10.79 1.69
N VAL A 345 50.05 10.91 2.44
CA VAL A 345 49.34 12.19 2.64
C VAL A 345 50.18 13.16 3.46
N LYS A 346 50.84 12.71 4.54
CA LYS A 346 51.80 13.50 5.33
C LYS A 346 52.99 13.94 4.48
N GLY A 347 53.45 13.09 3.56
CA GLY A 347 54.49 13.38 2.57
C GLY A 347 54.03 14.25 1.39
N THR A 348 52.80 14.79 1.40
CA THR A 348 52.19 15.59 0.32
C THR A 348 52.02 14.88 -1.02
N HIS A 349 52.12 13.55 -1.04
CA HIS A 349 51.95 12.71 -2.23
C HIS A 349 50.49 12.29 -2.43
N TYR A 350 49.57 13.26 -2.56
CA TYR A 350 48.12 13.01 -2.61
C TYR A 350 47.68 12.12 -3.79
N GLN A 351 48.30 12.29 -4.96
CA GLN A 351 47.98 11.50 -6.16
C GLN A 351 48.36 10.02 -5.98
N VAL A 352 49.53 9.77 -5.39
CA VAL A 352 50.02 8.42 -5.08
C VAL A 352 49.18 7.78 -3.97
N ALA A 353 48.72 8.57 -3.00
CA ALA A 353 47.77 8.11 -1.99
C ALA A 353 46.44 7.66 -2.62
N CYS A 354 45.90 8.42 -3.58
CA CYS A 354 44.72 8.02 -4.35
C CYS A 354 44.97 6.77 -5.21
N GLN A 355 46.17 6.62 -5.77
CA GLN A 355 46.57 5.44 -6.55
C GLN A 355 46.67 4.19 -5.67
N LYS A 356 47.30 4.28 -4.50
CA LYS A 356 47.36 3.19 -3.52
C LYS A 356 45.97 2.82 -3.01
N PHE A 357 45.09 3.81 -2.80
CA PHE A 357 43.69 3.56 -2.48
C PHE A 357 42.96 2.81 -3.61
N PHE A 358 43.22 3.15 -4.88
CA PHE A 358 42.65 2.45 -6.04
C PHE A 358 43.06 0.98 -6.06
N GLU A 359 44.37 0.72 -5.92
CA GLU A 359 44.98 -0.62 -5.93
C GLU A 359 44.35 -1.52 -4.87
N MET A 360 44.26 -1.01 -3.64
CA MET A 360 43.65 -1.73 -2.51
C MET A 360 42.14 -1.96 -2.72
N THR A 361 41.42 -0.96 -3.24
CA THR A 361 39.96 -1.05 -3.46
C THR A 361 39.60 -2.12 -4.50
N HIS A 362 40.43 -2.28 -5.53
CA HIS A 362 40.19 -3.22 -6.62
C HIS A 362 40.97 -4.54 -6.43
N ASN A 363 41.69 -4.68 -5.32
CA ASN A 363 42.51 -5.85 -4.99
C ASN A 363 43.54 -6.19 -6.09
N VAL A 364 44.15 -5.15 -6.68
CA VAL A 364 45.22 -5.24 -7.70
C VAL A 364 46.56 -4.80 -7.09
N ASP A 365 47.64 -5.52 -7.38
CA ASP A 365 48.97 -5.24 -6.80
C ASP A 365 49.64 -4.01 -7.45
N ASP A 366 49.33 -3.73 -8.71
CA ASP A 366 49.70 -2.53 -9.44
C ASP A 366 48.53 -2.12 -10.35
N CYS A 367 48.15 -0.85 -10.32
CA CYS A 367 47.09 -0.33 -11.19
C CYS A 367 47.57 -0.08 -12.62
N GLY A 368 48.89 -0.05 -12.88
CA GLY A 368 49.46 0.05 -14.24
C GLY A 368 49.28 1.40 -14.92
N PHE A 369 48.84 2.43 -14.19
CA PHE A 369 48.73 3.81 -14.67
C PHE A 369 49.07 4.81 -13.57
N SER A 370 49.62 5.98 -13.92
CA SER A 370 49.77 7.07 -12.97
C SER A 370 48.48 7.89 -12.90
N LEU A 371 47.89 7.96 -11.71
CA LEU A 371 46.64 8.68 -11.50
C LEU A 371 46.88 10.19 -11.46
N SER A 372 46.36 10.91 -12.46
CA SER A 372 46.50 12.36 -12.56
C SER A 372 45.17 13.12 -12.48
N HIS A 373 44.03 12.44 -12.72
CA HIS A 373 42.72 13.07 -12.78
C HIS A 373 41.60 12.19 -12.18
N PRO A 374 40.61 12.74 -11.46
CA PRO A 374 39.51 11.96 -10.87
C PRO A 374 38.71 11.12 -11.88
N ASN A 375 38.44 11.64 -13.07
CA ASN A 375 37.76 10.88 -14.12
C ASN A 375 38.57 9.65 -14.59
N GLN A 376 39.90 9.72 -14.57
CA GLN A 376 40.76 8.58 -14.91
C GLN A 376 40.57 7.45 -13.88
N PHE A 377 40.56 7.78 -12.59
CA PHE A 377 40.24 6.83 -11.52
C PHE A 377 38.88 6.14 -11.78
N PHE A 378 37.87 6.93 -12.15
CA PHE A 378 36.52 6.43 -12.37
C PHE A 378 36.45 5.45 -13.56
N PHE A 379 36.99 5.82 -14.72
CA PHE A 379 36.97 4.96 -15.91
C PHE A 379 37.74 3.66 -15.70
N GLU A 380 38.91 3.75 -15.05
CA GLU A 380 39.72 2.59 -14.73
C GLU A 380 39.05 1.66 -13.72
N SER A 381 38.37 2.24 -12.72
CA SER A 381 37.56 1.49 -11.75
C SER A 381 36.43 0.73 -12.44
N GLN A 382 35.70 1.39 -13.35
CA GLN A 382 34.63 0.77 -14.14
C GLN A 382 35.17 -0.35 -15.04
N ARG A 383 36.33 -0.15 -15.65
CA ARG A 383 36.98 -1.16 -16.52
C ARG A 383 37.32 -2.45 -15.77
N ILE A 384 37.83 -2.34 -14.55
CA ILE A 384 38.12 -3.51 -13.69
C ILE A 384 36.82 -4.20 -13.27
N LEU A 385 35.81 -3.43 -12.85
CA LEU A 385 34.52 -3.97 -12.40
C LEU A 385 33.69 -4.61 -13.54
N SER A 386 33.87 -4.18 -14.79
CA SER A 386 33.17 -4.72 -15.98
C SER A 386 33.89 -5.90 -16.63
N GLY A 387 35.07 -6.31 -16.13
CA GLY A 387 35.86 -7.40 -16.70
C GLY A 387 36.46 -7.07 -18.07
N GLY A 388 36.82 -5.80 -18.32
CA GLY A 388 37.50 -5.38 -19.55
C GLY A 388 36.60 -5.10 -20.76
N LYS A 389 35.27 -5.01 -20.59
CA LYS A 389 34.37 -4.50 -21.63
C LYS A 389 34.30 -2.98 -21.54
N ASP A 390 34.72 -2.29 -22.60
CA ASP A 390 34.60 -0.84 -22.71
C ASP A 390 33.14 -0.40 -22.59
N VAL A 391 32.92 0.60 -21.74
CA VAL A 391 31.64 1.31 -21.67
C VAL A 391 31.44 2.00 -23.02
N LYS A 392 30.42 1.57 -23.79
CA LYS A 392 30.05 2.22 -25.05
C LYS A 392 29.87 3.71 -24.82
N LYS A 393 30.78 4.49 -25.41
CA LYS A 393 30.70 5.95 -25.49
C LYS A 393 29.62 6.28 -26.51
N GLU A 394 28.42 6.66 -26.06
CA GLU A 394 27.45 7.28 -26.96
C GLU A 394 28.05 8.59 -27.48
N SER A 395 28.16 8.67 -28.80
CA SER A 395 28.62 9.84 -29.55
C SER A 395 27.54 10.92 -29.50
N VAL A 396 27.75 11.96 -28.70
CA VAL A 396 26.96 13.19 -28.78
C VAL A 396 27.58 14.07 -29.87
N GLN A 397 26.85 14.29 -30.97
CA GLN A 397 27.13 15.36 -31.93
C GLN A 397 26.96 16.72 -31.26
N ALA A 398 27.87 17.63 -31.59
CA ALA A 398 27.92 18.98 -31.04
C ALA A 398 26.86 19.90 -31.69
N GLU A 399 26.06 20.57 -30.86
CA GLU A 399 25.45 21.86 -31.20
C GLU A 399 25.70 22.89 -30.08
N THR A 400 25.78 24.14 -30.54
CA THR A 400 26.29 25.41 -30.01
C THR A 400 25.93 25.85 -28.57
N PRO A 401 26.72 26.76 -27.95
CA PRO A 401 26.63 27.10 -26.52
C PRO A 401 25.59 28.19 -26.21
N GLN A 402 24.75 27.95 -25.21
CA GLN A 402 23.93 28.98 -24.54
C GLN A 402 24.19 28.98 -23.02
N PRO A 403 24.01 30.14 -22.34
CA PRO A 403 24.69 30.45 -21.10
C PRO A 403 24.09 29.75 -19.87
N LYS A 404 24.95 29.38 -18.93
CA LYS A 404 24.61 28.78 -17.63
C LYS A 404 23.85 29.78 -16.75
N PRO A 405 22.74 29.37 -16.08
CA PRO A 405 22.44 29.83 -14.74
C PRO A 405 23.13 28.93 -13.71
N SER A 406 23.67 29.57 -12.69
CA SER A 406 24.36 29.00 -11.53
C SER A 406 23.52 28.00 -10.75
N VAL A 407 24.03 26.78 -10.55
CA VAL A 407 23.49 25.80 -9.59
C VAL A 407 23.99 26.16 -8.19
N GLN A 408 23.14 26.81 -7.40
CA GLN A 408 23.26 26.82 -5.95
C GLN A 408 22.68 25.51 -5.40
N ARG A 409 23.42 24.93 -4.44
CA ARG A 409 23.02 23.77 -3.62
C ARG A 409 21.72 24.07 -2.87
N SER A 410 20.67 23.30 -3.11
CA SER A 410 19.55 23.15 -2.19
C SER A 410 19.77 21.92 -1.31
N LYS A 411 20.25 22.20 -0.09
CA LYS A 411 19.96 21.38 1.08
C LYS A 411 18.56 21.76 1.57
N ASP A 412 17.95 20.82 2.30
CA ASP A 412 16.83 21.01 3.23
C ASP A 412 15.42 21.10 2.62
N ALA A 413 14.81 19.93 2.40
CA ALA A 413 13.36 19.75 2.22
C ALA A 413 12.77 18.88 3.35
N SER A 414 13.11 19.21 4.60
CA SER A 414 12.55 18.56 5.81
C SER A 414 12.15 19.55 6.91
N SER A 415 12.30 20.87 6.73
CA SER A 415 11.97 21.84 7.79
C SER A 415 11.16 23.07 7.35
N ALA A 416 10.74 23.16 6.09
CA ALA A 416 9.94 24.29 5.59
C ALA A 416 8.56 23.83 5.09
N LEU A 417 7.72 23.31 5.98
CA LEU A 417 6.28 23.16 5.70
C LEU A 417 5.41 23.20 6.97
N ALA A 418 5.89 23.88 8.02
CA ALA A 418 5.08 24.24 9.18
C ALA A 418 4.46 25.65 9.05
N SER A 419 4.58 26.30 7.90
CA SER A 419 4.05 27.66 7.71
C SER A 419 3.73 27.90 6.25
N LEU A 420 2.64 27.32 5.75
CA LEU A 420 1.85 27.86 4.63
C LEU A 420 0.50 27.13 4.55
N ASN A 421 -0.55 27.93 4.80
CA ASN A 421 -1.95 27.79 4.41
C ASN A 421 -2.84 26.74 5.09
N SER A 422 -3.57 27.23 6.10
CA SER A 422 -5.02 27.06 6.14
C SER A 422 -5.65 27.59 4.85
N SER A 423 -6.68 26.90 4.34
CA SER A 423 -7.59 27.32 3.25
C SER A 423 -7.19 26.98 1.81
N LEU A 424 -6.93 25.69 1.53
CA LEU A 424 -7.00 25.14 0.17
C LEU A 424 -7.90 23.90 0.18
N GLU A 425 -9.12 24.06 -0.35
CA GLU A 425 -10.08 22.99 -0.57
C GLU A 425 -9.83 22.33 -1.93
N MET A 426 -9.97 21.01 -2.02
CA MET A 426 -9.98 20.26 -3.27
C MET A 426 -11.42 20.08 -3.72
N ASP A 427 -11.73 20.51 -4.94
CA ASP A 427 -13.05 20.36 -5.55
C ASP A 427 -13.24 18.95 -6.13
N LEU A 428 -14.16 18.14 -5.59
CA LEU A 428 -14.45 16.81 -6.13
C LEU A 428 -15.40 16.86 -7.35
N GLU A 429 -16.06 17.99 -7.64
CA GLU A 429 -16.94 18.10 -8.84
C GLU A 429 -16.13 17.94 -10.13
N GLY A 430 -14.90 18.49 -10.19
CA GLY A 430 -14.00 18.28 -11.33
C GLY A 430 -13.46 16.84 -11.48
N LEU A 431 -13.49 16.05 -10.40
CA LEU A 431 -13.18 14.62 -10.44
C LEU A 431 -14.38 13.78 -10.89
N GLU A 432 -15.61 14.29 -10.78
CA GLU A 432 -16.84 13.62 -11.17
C GLU A 432 -16.92 13.40 -12.69
N GLU A 433 -16.51 14.39 -13.50
CA GLU A 433 -16.39 14.25 -14.97
C GLU A 433 -15.32 13.23 -15.39
N LEU A 434 -14.32 12.97 -14.53
CA LEU A 434 -13.23 12.04 -14.81
C LEU A 434 -13.51 10.61 -14.33
N LEU A 435 -14.52 10.44 -13.46
CA LEU A 435 -14.86 9.18 -12.79
C LEU A 435 -16.22 8.59 -13.21
N GLN A 436 -17.02 9.30 -14.01
CA GLN A 436 -18.15 8.75 -14.80
C GLN A 436 -17.65 8.00 -16.05
#